data_AF-A0A1Z9JCG3-F1
#
_entry.id   AF-A0A1Z9JCG3-F1
#
_cell.length_a   1.000
_cell.length_b   1.000
_cell.length_c   1.000
_cell.angle_alpha   90.00
_cell.angle_beta   90.00
_cell.angle_gamma   90.00
#
_symmetry.space_group_name_H-M   'P 1'
#
loop_
_entity.id
_entity.type
_entity.pdbx_description
1 polymer ?
#
loop_
_entity_poly.entity_id
_entity_poly.type
_entity_poly.pdbx_seq_one_letter_code
_entity_poly.pdbx_strand_id
1 'polypeptide(L)' 'PSNSMATYWSYWKLPFFGEKDLNVVVSELEACHRAYPDHHVRIVGYDAYTQSQGACFVVFEGR' A
#
# COMPACT_ATOMS: atom_id res chain seq x y z
N PRO A 1 -12.49 1.42 10.14
CA PRO A 1 -11.80 2.69 10.46
C PRO A 1 -12.43 3.94 9.81
N SER A 2 -12.46 5.05 10.55
CA SER A 2 -12.83 6.37 10.04
C SER A 2 -11.89 6.78 8.91
N ASN A 3 -12.44 7.23 7.78
CA ASN A 3 -11.73 7.58 6.53
C ASN A 3 -11.35 6.42 5.59
N SER A 4 -11.87 5.20 5.79
CA SER A 4 -11.70 4.10 4.81
C SER A 4 -12.22 4.46 3.40
N MET A 5 -13.20 5.36 3.31
CA MET A 5 -13.77 5.87 2.05
C MET A 5 -13.06 7.13 1.50
N ALA A 6 -12.04 7.64 2.20
CA ALA A 6 -11.30 8.81 1.72
C ALA A 6 -10.40 8.45 0.52
N THR A 7 -10.29 9.37 -0.44
CA THR A 7 -9.50 9.17 -1.66
C THR A 7 -8.00 9.05 -1.36
N TYR A 8 -7.47 9.93 -0.52
CA TYR A 8 -6.05 10.00 -0.19
C TYR A 8 -5.75 9.36 1.15
N TRP A 9 -4.77 8.45 1.16
CA TRP A 9 -4.25 7.78 2.36
C TRP A 9 -2.78 8.16 2.52
N SER A 10 -2.27 8.08 3.75
CA SER A 10 -0.85 8.27 4.02
C SER A 10 -0.01 7.21 3.33
N TYR A 11 1.09 7.61 2.71
CA TYR A 11 2.05 6.68 2.14
C TYR A 11 2.86 5.99 3.24
N TRP A 12 3.12 4.70 3.03
CA TRP A 12 4.16 3.98 3.75
C TRP A 12 5.49 4.18 3.01
N LYS A 13 6.43 4.89 3.64
CA LYS A 13 7.74 5.22 3.05
C LYS A 13 7.59 5.87 1.66
N LEU A 14 8.26 5.33 0.65
CA LEU A 14 8.27 5.79 -0.73
C LEU A 14 7.91 4.64 -1.68
N PRO A 15 7.47 4.93 -2.92
CA PRO A 15 7.23 3.89 -3.92
C PRO A 15 8.48 3.04 -4.19
N PHE A 16 8.27 1.75 -4.42
CA PHE A 16 9.32 0.78 -4.72
C PHE A 16 9.82 0.90 -6.17
N PHE A 17 10.62 1.91 -6.46
CA PHE A 17 11.15 2.14 -7.81
C PHE A 17 12.15 1.05 -8.22
N GLY A 18 11.86 0.33 -9.30
CA GLY A 18 12.77 -0.67 -9.87
C GLY A 18 12.85 -1.99 -9.10
N GLU A 19 12.08 -2.15 -8.02
CA GLU A 19 12.01 -3.39 -7.26
C GLU A 19 11.32 -4.49 -8.07
N LYS A 20 11.88 -5.70 -8.01
CA LYS A 20 11.37 -6.88 -8.72
C LYS A 20 11.15 -8.06 -7.78
N ASP A 21 11.70 -8.03 -6.58
CA ASP A 21 11.53 -9.08 -5.59
C ASP A 21 10.24 -8.86 -4.78
N LEU A 22 9.32 -9.81 -4.92
CA LEU A 22 8.07 -9.81 -4.19
C LEU A 22 8.29 -9.90 -2.67
N ASN A 23 9.35 -10.58 -2.22
CA ASN A 23 9.62 -10.77 -0.79
C ASN A 23 9.88 -9.43 -0.08
N VAL A 24 10.52 -8.48 -0.76
CA VAL A 24 10.76 -7.13 -0.23
C VAL A 24 9.43 -6.40 -0.03
N VAL A 25 8.54 -6.46 -1.03
CA VAL A 25 7.21 -5.84 -0.96
C VAL A 25 6.38 -6.45 0.16
N VAL A 26 6.37 -7.78 0.29
CA VAL A 26 5.64 -8.48 1.35
C VAL A 26 6.19 -8.15 2.74
N SER A 27 7.51 -8.14 2.90
CA SER A 27 8.17 -7.75 4.16
C SER A 27 7.76 -6.35 4.62
N GLU A 28 7.65 -5.40 3.69
CA GLU A 28 7.24 -4.03 3.98
C GLU A 28 5.75 -3.90 4.27
N LEU A 29 4.89 -4.67 3.60
CA LEU A 29 3.47 -4.75 3.92
C LEU A 29 3.27 -5.24 5.36
N GLU A 30 3.98 -6.29 5.77
CA GLU A 30 3.92 -6.76 7.15
C GLU A 30 4.50 -5.75 8.15
N ALA A 31 5.59 -5.07 7.81
CA ALA A 31 6.16 -4.02 8.66
C ALA A 31 5.18 -2.86 8.88
N CYS A 32 4.47 -2.45 7.83
CA CYS A 32 3.42 -1.44 7.90
C CYS A 32 2.26 -1.89 8.80
N HIS A 33 1.78 -3.12 8.62
CA HIS A 33 0.71 -3.68 9.44
C HIS A 33 1.10 -3.83 10.91
N ARG A 34 2.34 -4.27 11.21
CA ARG A 34 2.84 -4.36 12.59
C ARG A 34 2.95 -2.99 13.27
N ALA A 35 3.34 -1.95 12.52
CA ALA A 35 3.43 -0.59 13.05
C ALA A 35 2.04 0.03 13.29
N TYR A 36 1.05 -0.32 12.47
CA TYR A 36 -0.31 0.19 12.52
C TYR A 36 -1.35 -0.95 12.41
N PRO A 37 -1.53 -1.75 13.47
CA PRO A 37 -2.35 -2.96 13.42
C PRO A 37 -3.85 -2.67 13.17
N ASP A 38 -4.34 -1.51 13.62
CA ASP A 38 -5.76 -1.12 13.51
C ASP A 38 -6.06 -0.34 12.21
N HIS A 39 -5.10 -0.21 11.29
CA HIS A 39 -5.23 0.58 10.07
C HIS A 39 -5.44 -0.31 8.83
N HIS A 40 -6.17 0.22 7.85
CA HIS A 40 -6.22 -0.38 6.53
C HIS A 40 -4.88 -0.20 5.83
N VAL A 41 -4.35 -1.27 5.26
CA VAL A 41 -3.17 -1.24 4.40
C VAL A 41 -3.59 -1.64 3.00
N ARG A 42 -3.39 -0.75 2.02
CA ARG A 42 -3.60 -1.04 0.60
C ARG A 42 -2.30 -1.01 -0.16
N ILE A 43 -2.23 -1.81 -1.21
CA ILE A 43 -1.17 -1.75 -2.20
C ILE A 43 -1.68 -1.06 -3.46
N VAL A 44 -0.85 -0.19 -4.02
CA VAL A 44 -1.14 0.53 -5.27
C VAL A 44 0.01 0.31 -6.25
N GLY A 45 -0.31 -0.21 -7.42
CA GLY A 45 0.62 -0.31 -8.55
C GLY A 45 0.42 0.86 -9.49
N TYR A 46 1.45 1.69 -9.67
CA TYR A 46 1.43 2.81 -10.59
C TYR A 46 1.96 2.40 -11.97
N ASP A 47 1.26 2.81 -13.03
CA ASP A 47 1.77 2.83 -14.39
C ASP A 47 2.29 4.24 -14.71
N ALA A 48 3.62 4.37 -14.79
CA ALA A 48 4.27 5.64 -15.07
C ALA A 48 4.06 6.14 -16.51
N TYR A 49 3.73 5.26 -17.46
CA TYR A 49 3.52 5.65 -18.86
C TYR A 49 2.16 6.34 -19.03
N THR A 50 1.10 5.71 -18.51
CA THR A 50 -0.26 6.26 -18.56
C THR A 50 -0.61 7.21 -17.41
N GLN A 51 0.31 7.37 -16.43
CA GLN A 51 0.10 8.13 -15.19
C GLN A 51 -1.15 7.68 -14.42
N SER A 52 -1.38 6.37 -14.36
CA SER A 52 -2.57 5.78 -13.75
C SER A 52 -2.23 4.78 -12.64
N GLN A 53 -3.24 4.43 -11.83
CA GLN A 53 -3.13 3.33 -10.87
C GLN A 53 -3.61 2.06 -11.56
N GLY A 54 -2.68 1.23 -12.04
CA GLY A 54 -3.00 -0.01 -12.74
C GLY A 54 -3.57 -1.10 -11.84
N ALA A 55 -3.22 -1.08 -10.54
CA ALA A 55 -3.78 -1.96 -9.53
C ALA A 55 -3.97 -1.21 -8.21
N CYS A 56 -5.06 -1.46 -7.50
CA CYS A 56 -5.33 -0.88 -6.19
C CYS A 56 -6.25 -1.82 -5.40
N PHE A 57 -5.75 -2.43 -4.32
CA PHE A 57 -6.55 -3.29 -3.46
C PHE A 57 -6.05 -3.29 -2.01
N VAL A 58 -6.96 -3.57 -1.08
CA VAL A 58 -6.67 -3.65 0.35
C VAL A 58 -6.05 -5.02 0.65
N VAL A 59 -4.94 -5.03 1.38
CA VAL A 59 -4.21 -6.24 1.80
C VAL A 59 -4.53 -6.58 3.25
N PHE A 60 -4.53 -5.59 4.14
CA PHE A 60 -4.91 -5.74 5.54
C PHE A 60 -6.10 -4.84 5.85
N GLU A 61 -7.15 -5.43 6.40
CA GLU A 61 -8.29 -4.72 6.96
C GLU A 61 -8.01 -4.39 8.42
N GLY A 62 -8.20 -3.13 8.78
CA GLY A 62 -8.04 -2.60 10.13
C GLY A 62 -9.36 -2.71 10.87
N ARG A 63 -9.32 -3.21 12.10
CA ARG A 63 -10.50 -3.56 12.89
C ARG A 63 -11.15 -2.36 13.57
#